data_AF-A0AAV7YDL8-F1
#
_entry.id   AF-A0AAV7YDL8-F1
#
_cell.length_a   1.000
_cell.length_b   1.000
_cell.length_c   1.000
_cell.angle_alpha   90.00
_cell.angle_beta   90.00
_cell.angle_gamma   90.00
#
_symmetry.space_group_name_H-M   'P 1'
#
loop_
_entity.id
_entity.type
_entity.pdbx_description
1 polymer ?
#
loop_
_entity_poly.entity_id
_entity_poly.type
_entity_poly.pdbx_seq_one_letter_code
_entity_poly.pdbx_strand_id
1 'polypeptide(L)'
;MKFLIFLIFLIFLSQVFTQETNSKKVYNSIECTVCKWMAEEIEKWIEEEKTVEEIQKLLEKVCIVYPIKIREACDSIIEDYLPKIIEWIKQNEKPLTLCEYLKLCN
;
A
#
# COMPACT_ATOMS: atom_id res chain seq x y z
N MET A 1 -12.66 17.15 13.86
CA MET A 1 -11.52 17.19 12.91
C MET A 1 -11.28 15.86 12.19
N LYS A 2 -11.41 14.68 12.83
CA LYS A 2 -11.42 13.36 12.15
C LYS A 2 -12.58 13.13 11.15
N PHE A 3 -13.73 13.77 11.37
CA PHE A 3 -14.90 13.64 10.47
C PHE A 3 -14.72 14.32 9.11
N LEU A 4 -13.87 15.35 9.01
CA LEU A 4 -13.63 16.05 7.73
C LEU A 4 -12.78 15.21 6.78
N ILE A 5 -11.86 14.40 7.31
CA ILE A 5 -11.06 13.45 6.55
C ILE A 5 -11.94 12.33 5.98
N PHE A 6 -12.89 11.83 6.78
CA PHE A 6 -13.90 10.84 6.34
C PHE A 6 -14.81 11.40 5.24
N LEU A 7 -15.21 12.67 5.33
CA LEU A 7 -16.03 13.32 4.30
C LEU A 7 -15.24 13.55 3.00
N ILE A 8 -13.95 13.89 3.09
CA ILE A 8 -13.06 13.98 1.92
C ILE A 8 -12.91 12.60 1.27
N PHE A 9 -12.84 11.52 2.05
CA PHE A 9 -12.81 10.13 1.55
C PHE A 9 -14.14 9.75 0.85
N LEU A 10 -15.29 10.15 1.40
CA LEU A 10 -16.61 9.92 0.79
C LEU A 10 -16.85 10.76 -0.49
N ILE A 11 -16.32 11.99 -0.55
CA ILE A 11 -16.34 12.83 -1.75
C ILE A 11 -15.36 12.27 -2.81
N PHE A 12 -14.23 11.69 -2.39
CA PHE A 12 -13.37 10.92 -3.29
C PHE A 12 -14.11 9.71 -3.87
N LEU A 13 -14.93 9.01 -3.06
CA LEU A 13 -15.75 7.89 -3.55
C LEU A 13 -16.83 8.31 -4.56
N SER A 14 -17.36 9.54 -4.51
CA SER A 14 -18.30 10.01 -5.54
C SER A 14 -17.61 10.33 -6.88
N GLN A 15 -16.31 10.65 -6.87
CA GLN A 15 -15.51 10.76 -8.10
C GLN A 15 -15.00 9.40 -8.61
N VAL A 16 -15.07 8.33 -7.79
CA VAL A 16 -14.64 6.98 -8.17
C VAL A 16 -15.72 6.22 -8.96
N PHE A 17 -16.99 6.67 -8.99
CA PHE A 17 -18.07 5.92 -9.63
C PHE A 17 -18.29 6.21 -11.13
N THR A 18 -17.42 6.99 -11.78
CA THR A 18 -17.42 7.12 -13.26
C THR A 18 -16.02 6.97 -13.83
N GLN A 19 -15.50 5.74 -13.83
CA GLN A 19 -14.38 5.40 -14.71
C GLN A 19 -14.73 4.18 -15.56
N GLU A 20 -15.36 4.43 -16.70
CA GLU A 20 -14.99 3.73 -17.93
C GLU A 20 -13.60 4.23 -18.36
N THR A 21 -12.53 3.72 -17.76
CA THR A 21 -11.21 3.82 -18.39
C THR A 21 -10.42 2.55 -18.11
N ASN A 22 -10.25 1.71 -19.14
CA ASN A 22 -9.29 0.62 -19.24
C ASN A 22 -8.78 0.07 -17.89
N SER A 23 -9.51 -0.90 -17.34
CA SER A 23 -9.32 -1.54 -16.03
C SER A 23 -7.85 -1.78 -15.65
N LYS A 24 -6.99 -2.12 -16.63
CA LYS A 24 -5.57 -2.38 -16.41
C LYS A 24 -4.77 -1.12 -16.02
N LYS A 25 -5.08 0.05 -16.57
CA LYS A 25 -4.33 1.29 -16.27
C LYS A 25 -4.71 1.86 -14.89
N VAL A 26 -5.99 1.77 -14.52
CA VAL A 26 -6.48 2.21 -13.20
C VAL A 26 -5.98 1.29 -12.09
N TYR A 27 -6.03 -0.03 -12.32
CA TYR A 27 -5.52 -1.02 -11.38
C TYR A 27 -4.01 -0.82 -11.11
N ASN A 28 -3.19 -0.72 -12.17
CA ASN A 28 -1.76 -0.43 -12.02
C ASN A 28 -1.50 0.90 -11.29
N SER A 29 -2.33 1.94 -11.51
CA SER A 29 -2.14 3.22 -10.80
C SER A 29 -2.43 3.13 -9.30
N ILE A 30 -3.38 2.29 -8.90
CA ILE A 30 -3.70 2.01 -7.49
C ILE A 30 -2.59 1.17 -6.88
N GLU A 31 -2.17 0.09 -7.56
CA GLU A 31 -1.06 -0.76 -7.10
C GLU A 31 0.25 0.02 -6.94
N CYS A 32 0.57 0.90 -7.89
CA CYS A 32 1.73 1.79 -7.79
C CYS A 32 1.65 2.69 -6.55
N THR A 33 0.48 3.28 -6.29
CA THR A 33 0.26 4.17 -5.15
C THR A 33 0.41 3.44 -3.83
N VAL A 34 -0.19 2.24 -3.72
CA VAL A 34 -0.08 1.39 -2.53
C VAL A 34 1.36 0.92 -2.33
N CYS A 35 2.02 0.47 -3.40
CA CYS A 35 3.42 0.03 -3.33
C CYS A 35 4.33 1.16 -2.81
N LYS A 36 4.23 2.37 -3.38
CA LYS A 36 5.06 3.51 -2.97
C LYS A 36 4.84 3.85 -1.49
N TRP A 37 3.59 3.94 -1.07
CA TRP A 37 3.26 4.23 0.33
C TRP A 37 3.80 3.15 1.28
N MET A 38 3.63 1.87 0.94
CA MET A 38 4.18 0.76 1.74
C MET A 38 5.71 0.83 1.81
N ALA A 39 6.35 1.07 0.68
CA ALA A 39 7.80 1.11 0.56
C ALA A 39 8.42 2.23 1.43
N GLU A 40 7.80 3.41 1.45
CA GLU A 40 8.18 4.54 2.30
C GLU A 40 7.97 4.27 3.81
N GLU A 41 6.81 3.72 4.21
CA GLU A 41 6.56 3.42 5.63
C GLU A 41 7.47 2.30 6.16
N ILE A 42 7.74 1.27 5.34
CA ILE A 42 8.63 0.17 5.73
C ILE A 42 10.07 0.67 5.88
N GLU A 43 10.56 1.53 4.97
CA GLU A 43 11.88 2.16 5.10
C GLU A 43 12.01 2.92 6.42
N LYS A 44 11.02 3.78 6.72
CA LYS A 44 10.97 4.52 7.98
C LYS A 44 10.95 3.61 9.21
N TRP A 45 10.18 2.53 9.20
CA TRP A 45 10.13 1.61 10.34
C TRP A 45 11.41 0.81 10.53
N ILE A 46 12.13 0.52 9.46
CA ILE A 46 13.47 -0.09 9.53
C ILE A 46 14.45 0.91 10.15
N GLU A 47 14.39 2.20 9.80
CA GLU A 47 15.18 3.26 10.46
C GLU A 47 14.85 3.41 11.95
N GLU A 48 13.60 3.13 12.34
CA GLU A 48 13.15 3.07 13.73
C GLU A 48 13.51 1.75 14.45
N GLU A 49 14.37 0.92 13.85
CA GLU A 49 14.83 -0.37 14.37
C GLU A 49 13.70 -1.38 14.68
N LYS A 50 12.55 -1.28 14.00
CA LYS A 50 11.46 -2.25 14.17
C LYS A 50 11.83 -3.62 13.58
N THR A 51 11.36 -4.68 14.23
CA THR A 51 11.50 -6.03 13.65
C THR A 51 10.52 -6.25 12.50
N VAL A 52 10.81 -7.24 11.65
CA VAL A 52 9.93 -7.64 10.55
C VAL A 52 8.53 -8.01 11.06
N GLU A 53 8.46 -8.71 12.20
CA GLU A 53 7.20 -9.09 12.83
C GLU A 53 6.41 -7.89 13.35
N GLU A 54 7.10 -6.84 13.82
CA GLU A 54 6.44 -5.60 14.25
C GLU A 54 5.88 -4.82 13.05
N ILE A 55 6.65 -4.73 11.96
CA ILE A 55 6.23 -4.11 10.70
C ILE A 55 5.00 -4.83 10.13
N GLN A 56 5.03 -6.16 10.09
CA GLN A 56 3.89 -6.95 9.61
C GLN A 56 2.63 -6.65 10.42
N LYS A 57 2.72 -6.65 11.76
CA LYS A 57 1.59 -6.33 12.65
C LYS A 57 1.07 -4.90 12.46
N LEU A 58 1.93 -3.94 12.11
CA LEU A 58 1.51 -2.57 11.81
C LEU A 58 0.70 -2.51 10.52
N LEU A 59 1.12 -3.23 9.48
CA LEU A 59 0.39 -3.32 8.21
C LEU A 59 -0.93 -4.09 8.37
N GLU A 60 -0.96 -5.20 9.11
CA GLU A 60 -2.20 -5.95 9.40
C GLU A 60 -3.25 -5.07 10.11
N LYS A 61 -2.81 -4.17 11.01
CA LYS A 61 -3.73 -3.20 11.65
C LYS A 61 -4.37 -2.23 10.66
N VAL A 62 -3.70 -1.92 9.56
CA VAL A 62 -4.27 -1.11 8.48
C VAL A 62 -5.41 -1.87 7.79
N CYS A 63 -5.23 -3.18 7.55
CA CYS A 63 -6.27 -4.02 6.94
C CYS A 63 -7.53 -4.16 7.80
N ILE A 64 -7.39 -4.10 9.14
CA ILE A 64 -8.53 -4.15 10.07
C ILE A 64 -9.48 -2.95 9.89
N VAL A 65 -8.98 -1.80 9.46
CA VAL A 65 -9.79 -0.58 9.24
C VAL A 65 -10.73 -0.74 8.03
N TYR A 66 -10.40 -1.62 7.09
CA TYR A 66 -11.22 -1.87 5.93
C TYR A 66 -12.43 -2.77 6.23
N PRO A 67 -13.56 -2.60 5.50
CA PRO A 67 -14.68 -3.52 5.55
C PRO A 67 -14.24 -4.97 5.24
N ILE A 68 -14.97 -5.94 5.81
CA ILE A 68 -14.67 -7.39 5.67
C ILE A 68 -14.44 -7.79 4.20
N LYS A 69 -15.21 -7.23 3.26
CA LYS A 69 -15.09 -7.52 1.81
C LYS A 69 -13.75 -7.14 1.18
N ILE A 70 -12.98 -6.25 1.80
CA ILE A 70 -11.71 -5.71 1.28
C ILE A 70 -10.52 -6.24 2.11
N ARG A 71 -10.78 -6.74 3.31
CA ARG A 71 -9.74 -7.20 4.23
C ARG A 71 -8.89 -8.32 3.65
N GLU A 72 -9.51 -9.34 3.05
CA GLU A 72 -8.78 -10.46 2.44
C GLU A 72 -7.82 -10.02 1.34
N ALA A 73 -8.24 -9.06 0.51
CA ALA A 73 -7.39 -8.48 -0.52
C ALA A 73 -6.23 -7.66 0.09
N CYS A 74 -6.50 -6.93 1.17
CA CYS A 74 -5.48 -6.17 1.89
C CYS A 74 -4.42 -7.09 2.53
N ASP A 75 -4.87 -8.16 3.20
CA ASP A 75 -3.97 -9.14 3.82
C ASP A 75 -3.10 -9.82 2.76
N SER A 76 -3.68 -10.22 1.62
CA SER A 76 -2.94 -10.81 0.49
C SER A 76 -1.86 -9.87 -0.06
N ILE A 77 -2.17 -8.57 -0.18
CA ILE A 77 -1.21 -7.55 -0.62
C ILE A 77 -0.02 -7.45 0.35
N ILE A 78 -0.27 -7.48 1.66
CA ILE A 78 0.81 -7.46 2.66
C ILE A 78 1.68 -8.70 2.50
N GLU A 79 1.06 -9.90 2.45
CA GLU A 79 1.77 -11.17 2.32
C GLU A 79 2.64 -11.22 1.05
N ASP A 80 2.14 -10.68 -0.07
CA ASP A 80 2.84 -10.71 -1.35
C ASP A 80 3.97 -9.68 -1.48
N TYR A 81 3.84 -8.50 -0.85
CA TYR A 81 4.76 -7.38 -1.08
C TYR A 81 5.71 -7.09 0.07
N LEU A 82 5.29 -7.27 1.33
CA LEU A 82 6.13 -6.98 2.49
C LEU A 82 7.49 -7.73 2.44
N PRO A 83 7.54 -9.05 2.16
CA PRO A 83 8.81 -9.76 2.08
C PRO A 83 9.75 -9.21 1.01
N LYS A 84 9.18 -8.85 -0.16
CA LYS A 84 9.93 -8.29 -1.30
C LYS A 84 10.51 -6.91 -0.96
N ILE A 85 9.74 -6.06 -0.28
CA ILE A 85 10.19 -4.74 0.17
C ILE A 85 11.34 -4.86 1.17
N ILE A 86 11.21 -5.77 2.14
CA ILE A 86 12.27 -6.01 3.14
C ILE A 86 13.56 -6.50 2.46
N GLU A 87 13.45 -7.45 1.53
CA GLU A 87 14.61 -7.94 0.80
C GLU A 87 15.29 -6.83 -0.01
N TRP A 88 14.51 -5.98 -0.69
CA TRP A 88 14.99 -4.85 -1.46
C TRP A 88 15.76 -3.84 -0.60
N ILE A 89 15.19 -3.47 0.55
CA ILE A 89 15.82 -2.52 1.48
C ILE A 89 17.12 -3.10 2.07
N LYS A 90 17.15 -4.41 2.37
CA LYS A 90 18.38 -5.09 2.83
C LYS A 90 19.52 -5.05 1.80
N GLN A 91 19.21 -4.88 0.52
CA GLN A 91 20.18 -4.71 -0.55
C GLN A 91 20.65 -3.26 -0.72
N ASN A 92 20.27 -2.35 0.19
CA ASN A 92 20.49 -0.90 0.10
C ASN A 92 19.90 -0.27 -1.17
N GLU A 93 18.86 -0.89 -1.73
CA GLU A 93 18.15 -0.35 -2.87
C GLU A 93 17.00 0.56 -2.42
N LYS A 94 16.74 1.61 -3.22
CA LYS A 94 15.70 2.59 -2.88
C LYS A 94 14.31 1.94 -2.97
N PRO A 95 13.42 2.11 -1.99
CA PRO A 95 12.10 1.49 -2.03
C PRO A 95 11.23 1.95 -3.21
N LEU A 96 11.49 3.15 -3.74
CA LEU A 96 10.78 3.67 -4.92
C LEU A 96 11.14 2.93 -6.22
N THR A 97 12.38 2.42 -6.37
CA THR A 97 12.78 1.65 -7.56
C THR A 97 12.18 0.25 -7.55
N LEU A 98 11.84 -0.29 -6.37
CA LEU A 98 11.16 -1.57 -6.25
C LEU A 98 9.79 -1.57 -6.94
N CYS A 99 9.01 -0.50 -6.80
CA CYS A 99 7.65 -0.47 -7.38
C CYS A 99 7.66 -0.47 -8.92
N GLU A 100 8.70 0.09 -9.53
CA GLU A 100 8.96 -0.02 -10.98
C GLU A 100 9.48 -1.43 -11.33
N TYR A 101 10.38 -1.99 -10.53
CA TYR A 101 10.89 -3.35 -10.70
C TYR A 101 9.78 -4.42 -10.66
N LEU A 102 8.84 -4.27 -9.73
CA LEU A 102 7.64 -5.10 -9.61
C LEU A 102 6.61 -4.84 -10.72
N LYS A 103 6.87 -3.87 -11.62
CA LYS A 103 5.97 -3.43 -12.71
C LYS A 103 4.62 -2.94 -12.23
N LEU A 104 4.55 -2.48 -10.99
CA LEU A 104 3.36 -1.86 -10.41
C LEU A 104 3.30 -0.39 -10.84
N CYS A 105 4.45 0.27 -10.93
CA CYS A 105 4.61 1.59 -11.52
C CYS A 105 5.20 1.50 -12.94
N ASN A 106 4.71 2.35 -13.85
CA ASN A 106 5.26 2.61 -15.18
C ASN A 106 5.60 4.09 -15.32
#